data_AF-A0A1Y3B897-F1
#
_entry.id   AF-A0A1Y3B897-F1
#
_cell.length_a   1.000
_cell.length_b   1.000
_cell.length_c   1.000
_cell.angle_alpha   90.00
_cell.angle_beta   90.00
_cell.angle_gamma   90.00
#
_symmetry.space_group_name_H-M   'P 1'
#
loop_
_entity.id
_entity.type
_entity.pdbx_description
1 polymer ?
#
loop_
_entity_poly.entity_id
_entity_poly.type
_entity_poly.pdbx_seq_one_letter_code
_entity_poly.pdbx_strand_id
1 'polypeptide(L)'
;MLIAKGARLNATNMGDDTALHLAAAHGHRDVVNLLIKNRADFNLLNEHGNTPLHYACFWGYKDVAEDLINSGAICNITNKYGEIPFDKCMGNLREDLEQLAMRNGQDLSRKFPYKDQAWFGTTKRSRDATLSRFAGLKLEELLLQQKMATTPSGETWRGIWQRNKTDICAKFLAVSGEMSPRIPRDFAEEYPRLRIFSHPNVLPVIGCVNSPPNLVVVNQCMPYGSLYKVLHEGSPIVVDSQRALQFAIDIARGMSFLHTLNPLIPRFYLSSKHVM
;
A
#
# COMPACT_ATOMS: atom_id res chain seq x y z
N MET A 1 -21.96 1.31 14.25
CA MET A 1 -22.76 0.37 13.43
C MET A 1 -22.14 0.08 12.06
N LEU A 2 -21.97 1.08 11.19
CA LEU A 2 -21.49 0.87 9.81
C LEU A 2 -20.13 0.16 9.74
N ILE A 3 -19.17 0.56 10.58
CA ILE A 3 -17.84 -0.06 10.67
C ILE A 3 -17.96 -1.57 11.00
N ALA A 4 -18.79 -1.92 11.98
CA ALA A 4 -19.04 -3.30 12.39
C ALA A 4 -19.72 -4.14 11.28
N LYS A 5 -20.44 -3.49 10.36
CA LYS A 5 -21.04 -4.13 9.16
C LYS A 5 -20.10 -4.13 7.95
N GLY A 6 -18.82 -3.76 8.13
CA GLY A 6 -17.81 -3.79 7.07
C GLY A 6 -17.85 -2.58 6.14
N ALA A 7 -18.23 -1.41 6.64
CA ALA A 7 -18.07 -0.16 5.89
C ALA A 7 -16.59 0.14 5.60
N ARG A 8 -16.33 0.72 4.44
CA ARG A 8 -14.99 1.12 4.00
C ARG A 8 -14.62 2.44 4.64
N LEU A 9 -13.54 2.45 5.40
CA LEU A 9 -13.10 3.65 6.14
C LEU A 9 -12.37 4.66 5.25
N ASN A 10 -11.68 4.14 4.23
CA ASN A 10 -10.88 4.93 3.29
C ASN A 10 -11.63 5.21 1.97
N ALA A 11 -12.94 5.00 1.95
CA ALA A 11 -13.75 5.44 0.81
C ALA A 11 -13.75 6.97 0.77
N THR A 12 -13.61 7.51 -0.44
CA THR A 12 -13.55 8.95 -0.67
C THR A 12 -14.83 9.51 -1.28
N ASN A 13 -15.09 10.79 -1.03
CA ASN A 13 -16.11 11.56 -1.74
C ASN A 13 -15.56 12.10 -3.08
N MET A 14 -16.29 13.03 -3.73
CA MET A 14 -15.85 13.62 -5.01
C MET A 14 -14.58 14.48 -4.90
N GLY A 15 -14.26 15.03 -3.72
CA GLY A 15 -13.05 15.80 -3.45
C GLY A 15 -11.90 14.96 -2.91
N ASP A 16 -11.98 13.63 -3.03
CA ASP A 16 -11.05 12.66 -2.47
C ASP A 16 -10.94 12.70 -0.92
N ASP A 17 -11.91 13.29 -0.20
CA ASP A 17 -11.94 13.27 1.27
C ASP A 17 -12.48 11.94 1.79
N THR A 18 -11.77 11.37 2.77
CA THR A 18 -12.24 10.22 3.53
C THR A 18 -13.12 10.64 4.71
N ALA A 19 -13.79 9.66 5.33
CA ALA A 19 -14.50 9.89 6.60
C ALA A 19 -13.60 10.52 7.68
N LEU A 20 -12.30 10.22 7.66
CA LEU A 20 -11.34 10.78 8.60
C LEU A 20 -10.99 12.24 8.31
N HIS A 21 -10.92 12.64 7.03
CA HIS A 21 -10.76 14.05 6.65
C HIS A 21 -11.93 14.88 7.18
N LEU A 22 -13.15 14.41 6.94
CA LEU A 22 -14.37 15.10 7.36
C LEU A 22 -14.49 15.16 8.90
N ALA A 23 -14.19 14.06 9.59
CA ALA A 23 -14.19 14.04 11.06
C ALA A 23 -13.15 15.01 11.64
N ALA A 24 -11.97 15.12 11.02
CA ALA A 24 -10.95 16.08 11.43
C ALA A 24 -11.34 17.53 11.14
N ALA A 25 -11.97 17.80 9.99
CA ALA A 25 -12.44 19.12 9.59
C ALA A 25 -13.59 19.67 10.45
N HIS A 26 -14.31 18.80 11.17
CA HIS A 26 -15.40 19.17 12.07
C HIS A 26 -15.07 18.96 13.56
N GLY A 27 -13.82 18.63 13.90
CA GLY A 27 -13.40 18.47 15.29
C GLY A 27 -14.05 17.28 16.01
N HIS A 28 -14.58 16.29 15.28
CA HIS A 28 -15.28 15.14 15.85
C HIS A 28 -14.30 14.10 16.40
N ARG A 29 -13.64 14.45 17.52
CA ARG A 29 -12.59 13.65 18.16
C ARG A 29 -12.98 12.19 18.40
N ASP A 30 -14.20 11.93 18.86
CA ASP A 30 -14.67 10.57 19.11
C ASP A 30 -14.74 9.73 17.83
N VAL A 31 -15.15 10.35 16.71
CA VAL A 31 -15.21 9.70 15.40
C VAL A 31 -13.80 9.47 14.87
N VAL A 32 -12.90 10.45 15.02
CA VAL A 32 -11.48 10.31 14.67
C VAL A 32 -10.87 9.11 15.40
N ASN A 33 -11.03 9.05 16.72
CA ASN A 33 -10.50 7.96 17.53
C ASN A 33 -11.11 6.61 17.18
N LEU A 34 -12.40 6.55 16.87
CA LEU A 34 -13.05 5.34 16.40
C LEU A 34 -12.48 4.87 15.05
N LEU A 35 -12.25 5.78 14.11
CA LEU A 35 -11.69 5.47 12.79
C LEU A 35 -10.23 5.00 12.90
N ILE A 36 -9.40 5.67 13.70
CA ILE A 36 -8.01 5.29 13.96
C ILE A 36 -7.95 3.89 14.59
N LYS A 37 -8.77 3.61 15.61
CA LYS A 37 -8.85 2.27 16.24
C LYS A 37 -9.19 1.16 15.25
N ASN A 38 -9.94 1.49 14.19
CA ASN A 38 -10.31 0.56 13.13
C ASN A 38 -9.38 0.62 11.91
N ARG A 39 -8.16 1.16 12.07
CA ARG A 39 -7.11 1.23 11.06
C ARG A 39 -7.49 2.02 9.80
N ALA A 40 -8.24 3.11 9.96
CA ALA A 40 -8.38 4.09 8.89
C ALA A 40 -7.01 4.69 8.54
N ASP A 41 -6.76 4.94 7.26
CA ASP A 41 -5.51 5.54 6.81
C ASP A 41 -5.59 7.07 6.99
N PHE A 42 -4.72 7.58 7.86
CA PHE A 42 -4.63 8.99 8.23
C PHE A 42 -3.61 9.79 7.42
N ASN A 43 -2.93 9.17 6.45
CA ASN A 43 -1.98 9.83 5.55
C ASN A 43 -2.50 9.96 4.12
N LEU A 44 -3.76 9.58 3.87
CA LEU A 44 -4.40 9.79 2.57
C LEU A 44 -4.48 11.27 2.24
N LEU A 45 -4.29 11.58 0.96
CA LEU A 45 -4.35 12.92 0.41
C LEU A 45 -5.66 13.10 -0.34
N ASN A 46 -6.33 14.22 -0.09
CA ASN A 46 -7.49 14.62 -0.87
C ASN A 46 -7.07 15.34 -2.18
N GLU A 47 -8.04 15.87 -2.92
CA GLU A 47 -7.78 16.48 -4.23
C GLU A 47 -6.87 17.72 -4.16
N HIS A 48 -6.72 18.32 -2.99
CA HIS A 48 -5.85 19.46 -2.74
C HIS A 48 -4.47 19.05 -2.18
N GLY A 49 -4.23 17.74 -2.01
CA GLY A 49 -3.03 17.22 -1.37
C GLY A 49 -3.04 17.37 0.16
N ASN A 50 -4.18 17.67 0.76
CA ASN A 50 -4.30 17.81 2.22
C ASN A 50 -4.55 16.43 2.85
N THR A 51 -3.95 16.20 4.02
CA THR A 51 -4.23 15.06 4.90
C THR A 51 -5.30 15.44 5.95
N PRO A 52 -5.87 14.48 6.70
CA PRO A 52 -6.73 14.80 7.84
C PRO A 52 -6.05 15.74 8.86
N LEU A 53 -4.72 15.64 9.03
CA LEU A 53 -3.97 16.52 9.92
C LEU A 53 -3.94 17.97 9.41
N HIS A 54 -3.88 18.21 8.10
CA HIS A 54 -3.99 19.57 7.55
C HIS A 54 -5.31 20.22 7.96
N TYR A 55 -6.42 19.49 7.91
CA TYR A 55 -7.72 20.00 8.32
C TYR A 55 -7.80 20.28 9.83
N ALA A 56 -7.29 19.37 10.67
CA ALA A 56 -7.26 19.59 12.11
C ALA A 56 -6.44 20.84 12.48
N CYS A 57 -5.29 21.03 11.83
CA CYS A 57 -4.46 22.22 12.00
C CYS A 57 -5.14 23.50 11.51
N PHE A 58 -5.73 23.46 10.30
CA PHE A 58 -6.42 24.61 9.69
C PHE A 58 -7.57 25.13 10.56
N TRP A 59 -8.38 24.23 11.12
CA TRP A 59 -9.51 24.61 11.97
C TRP A 59 -9.14 24.77 13.45
N GLY A 60 -7.88 24.57 13.83
CA GLY A 60 -7.40 24.74 15.21
C GLY A 60 -7.88 23.68 16.20
N TYR A 61 -8.30 22.50 15.73
CA TYR A 61 -8.74 21.41 16.62
C TYR A 61 -7.54 20.68 17.23
N LYS A 62 -6.95 21.30 18.26
CA LYS A 62 -5.74 20.82 18.96
C LYS A 62 -5.81 19.33 19.32
N ASP A 63 -6.84 18.93 20.05
CA ASP A 63 -7.02 17.55 20.49
C ASP A 63 -7.02 16.52 19.35
N VAL A 64 -7.64 16.86 18.22
CA VAL A 64 -7.69 15.99 17.04
C VAL A 64 -6.32 15.89 16.38
N ALA A 65 -5.61 17.02 16.27
CA ALA A 65 -4.26 17.05 15.73
C ALA A 65 -3.29 16.22 16.59
N GLU A 66 -3.36 16.35 17.91
CA GLU A 66 -2.56 15.56 18.84
C GLU A 66 -2.84 14.06 18.74
N ASP A 67 -4.12 13.66 18.70
CA ASP A 67 -4.51 12.24 18.54
C ASP A 67 -3.97 11.64 17.21
N LEU A 68 -4.02 12.41 16.12
CA LEU A 68 -3.47 11.99 14.81
C LEU A 68 -1.94 11.83 14.86
N ILE A 69 -1.22 12.79 15.45
CA ILE A 69 0.25 12.74 15.58
C ILE A 69 0.69 11.55 16.45
N ASN A 70 0.00 11.33 17.57
CA ASN A 70 0.25 10.18 18.46
C ASN A 70 -0.05 8.84 17.78
N SER A 71 -0.93 8.82 16.79
CA SER A 71 -1.23 7.63 15.99
C SER A 71 -0.23 7.38 14.86
N GLY A 72 0.72 8.30 14.65
CA GLY A 72 1.78 8.18 13.65
C GLY A 72 1.51 8.90 12.33
N ALA A 73 0.59 9.89 12.31
CA ALA A 73 0.36 10.73 11.13
C ALA A 73 1.65 11.46 10.71
N ILE A 74 1.97 11.43 9.42
CA ILE A 74 3.20 12.03 8.89
C ILE A 74 3.01 13.55 8.83
N CYS A 75 3.82 14.29 9.60
CA CYS A 75 3.64 15.73 9.81
C CYS A 75 4.31 16.63 8.76
N ASN A 76 5.08 16.06 7.85
CA ASN A 76 5.89 16.77 6.85
C ASN A 76 5.48 16.47 5.39
N ILE A 77 4.25 15.96 5.18
CA ILE A 77 3.66 15.86 3.84
C ILE A 77 3.23 17.25 3.40
N THR A 78 3.69 17.69 2.22
CA THR A 78 3.21 18.96 1.66
C THR A 78 1.94 18.73 0.84
N ASN A 79 1.06 19.72 0.81
CA ASN A 79 -0.08 19.79 -0.10
C ASN A 79 0.30 20.38 -1.48
N LYS A 80 -0.69 20.62 -2.35
CA LYS A 80 -0.49 21.26 -3.67
C LYS A 80 0.14 22.65 -3.62
N TYR A 81 0.05 23.33 -2.49
CA TYR A 81 0.59 24.67 -2.27
C TYR A 81 1.99 24.64 -1.63
N GLY A 82 2.57 23.45 -1.39
CA GLY A 82 3.89 23.29 -0.76
C GLY A 82 3.88 23.46 0.76
N GLU A 83 2.70 23.51 1.37
CA GLU A 83 2.49 23.73 2.81
C GLU A 83 2.40 22.37 3.51
N ILE A 84 3.05 22.24 4.68
CA ILE A 84 2.86 21.08 5.57
C ILE A 84 1.64 21.31 6.49
N PRO A 85 1.11 20.29 7.21
CA PRO A 85 -0.01 20.49 8.12
C PRO A 85 0.20 21.64 9.11
N PHE A 86 1.43 21.81 9.62
CA PHE A 86 1.76 22.86 10.59
C PHE A 86 1.76 24.28 10.00
N ASP A 87 1.95 24.43 8.69
CA ASP A 87 1.84 25.73 8.03
C ASP A 87 0.37 26.20 7.97
N LYS A 88 -0.59 25.28 8.18
CA LYS A 88 -2.03 25.61 8.31
C LYS A 88 -2.47 25.91 9.73
N CYS A 89 -1.63 25.69 10.75
CA CYS A 89 -2.02 25.94 12.14
C CYS A 89 -2.42 27.40 12.37
N MET A 90 -3.49 27.61 13.14
CA MET A 90 -3.86 28.94 13.64
C MET A 90 -3.19 29.20 15.01
N GLY A 91 -2.61 30.40 15.17
CA GLY A 91 -2.05 30.87 16.44
C GLY A 91 -0.88 30.01 16.95
N ASN A 92 -0.81 29.85 18.28
CA ASN A 92 0.30 29.19 18.97
C ASN A 92 0.26 27.64 18.85
N LEU A 93 -0.75 27.08 18.18
CA LEU A 93 -0.91 25.63 18.03
C LEU A 93 0.29 24.96 17.33
N ARG A 94 0.96 25.71 16.44
CA ARG A 94 2.10 25.21 15.67
C ARG A 94 3.23 24.69 16.56
N GLU A 95 3.65 25.49 17.54
CA GLU A 95 4.80 25.17 18.39
C GLU A 95 4.53 23.92 19.24
N ASP A 96 3.32 23.81 19.79
CA ASP A 96 2.89 22.66 20.58
C ASP A 96 2.92 21.36 19.76
N LEU A 97 2.38 21.40 18.53
CA LEU A 97 2.32 20.22 17.66
C LEU A 97 3.68 19.84 17.07
N GLU A 98 4.54 20.81 16.75
CA GLU A 98 5.91 20.56 16.31
C GLU A 98 6.72 19.86 17.41
N GLN A 99 6.61 20.34 18.66
CA GLN A 99 7.24 19.68 19.81
C GLN A 99 6.71 18.26 20.02
N LEU A 100 5.41 18.04 19.87
CA LEU A 100 4.82 16.70 19.97
C LEU A 100 5.32 15.77 18.88
N ALA A 101 5.40 16.23 17.63
CA ALA A 101 5.90 15.44 16.51
C ALA A 101 7.37 15.06 16.69
N MET A 102 8.21 15.97 17.16
CA MET A 102 9.62 15.69 17.49
C MET A 102 9.75 14.67 18.64
N ARG A 103 8.92 14.77 19.69
CA ARG A 103 8.87 13.79 20.78
C ARG A 103 8.48 12.39 20.29
N ASN A 104 7.63 12.32 19.27
CA ASN A 104 7.24 11.07 18.61
C ASN A 104 8.26 10.58 17.57
N GLY A 105 9.45 11.21 17.50
CA GLY A 105 10.55 10.78 16.65
C GLY A 105 10.40 11.14 15.17
N GLN A 106 9.53 12.09 14.83
CA GLN A 106 9.41 12.54 13.44
C GLN A 106 10.48 13.58 13.09
N ASP A 107 11.12 13.37 11.95
CA ASP A 107 12.07 14.32 11.37
C ASP A 107 11.33 15.32 10.47
N LEU A 108 11.26 16.57 10.90
CA LEU A 108 10.60 17.66 10.18
C LEU A 108 11.53 18.37 9.18
N SER A 109 12.82 18.01 9.11
CA SER A 109 13.79 18.65 8.22
C SER A 109 13.53 18.33 6.74
N ARG A 110 13.06 17.11 6.46
CA ARG A 110 12.69 16.66 5.13
C ARG A 110 11.23 16.95 4.88
N LYS A 111 10.88 17.51 3.72
CA LYS A 111 9.50 17.59 3.23
C LYS A 111 9.21 16.44 2.27
N PHE A 112 8.04 15.83 2.37
CA PHE A 112 7.52 14.91 1.35
C PHE A 112 6.70 15.73 0.35
N PRO A 113 7.25 16.03 -0.84
CA PRO A 113 6.55 16.87 -1.79
C PRO A 113 5.27 16.19 -2.26
N TYR A 114 4.21 16.97 -2.39
CA TYR A 114 3.01 16.56 -3.11
C TYR A 114 3.42 16.20 -4.52
N LYS A 115 3.09 14.97 -4.94
CA LYS A 115 3.23 14.55 -6.33
C LYS A 115 1.85 14.60 -6.95
N ASP A 116 1.66 15.49 -7.92
CA ASP A 116 0.43 15.57 -8.72
C ASP A 116 0.24 14.35 -9.65
N GLN A 117 1.16 13.38 -9.54
CA GLN A 117 1.00 12.04 -10.04
C GLN A 117 -0.05 11.31 -9.19
N ALA A 118 -1.30 11.66 -9.42
CA ALA A 118 -2.33 10.66 -9.53
C ALA A 118 -1.92 9.70 -10.65
N TRP A 119 -1.01 8.75 -10.37
CA TRP A 119 -1.10 7.49 -11.07
C TRP A 119 -2.42 6.89 -10.61
N PHE A 120 -3.47 7.11 -11.41
CA PHE A 120 -4.87 6.74 -11.22
C PHE A 120 -5.10 5.21 -11.11
N GLY A 121 -4.11 4.44 -10.67
CA GLY A 121 -4.27 3.00 -10.44
C GLY A 121 -5.10 2.67 -9.21
N THR A 122 -5.23 3.59 -8.24
CA THR A 122 -5.92 3.33 -6.96
C THR A 122 -7.22 4.13 -6.76
N THR A 123 -7.38 5.31 -7.36
CA THR A 123 -8.55 6.18 -7.07
C THR A 123 -9.56 6.35 -8.21
N LYS A 124 -9.20 6.06 -9.47
CA LYS A 124 -10.17 6.05 -10.58
C LYS A 124 -10.06 4.76 -11.37
N ARG A 125 -11.14 3.97 -11.35
CA ARG A 125 -11.33 2.77 -12.17
C ARG A 125 -11.02 3.14 -13.63
N SER A 126 -9.92 2.65 -14.21
CA SER A 126 -9.74 2.81 -15.66
C SER A 126 -10.83 1.98 -16.36
N ARG A 127 -11.53 2.60 -17.32
CA ARG A 127 -12.51 1.93 -18.21
C ARG A 127 -11.79 1.12 -19.28
N ASP A 128 -10.60 0.58 -18.98
CA ASP A 128 -9.77 -0.08 -19.97
C ASP A 128 -10.08 -1.57 -20.04
N ALA A 129 -10.59 -2.00 -21.21
CA ALA A 129 -11.09 -3.35 -21.46
C ALA A 129 -10.00 -4.43 -21.46
N THR A 130 -8.72 -4.05 -21.48
CA THR A 130 -7.58 -4.98 -21.34
C THR A 130 -7.45 -5.56 -19.93
N LEU A 131 -7.97 -4.86 -18.92
CA LEU A 131 -7.99 -5.32 -17.52
C LEU A 131 -8.96 -6.48 -17.27
N SER A 132 -9.87 -6.81 -18.19
CA SER A 132 -10.83 -7.91 -18.00
C SER A 132 -10.24 -9.31 -18.27
N ARG A 133 -9.13 -9.41 -19.03
CA ARG A 133 -8.62 -10.72 -19.51
C ARG A 133 -8.24 -11.73 -18.42
N PHE A 134 -7.87 -11.25 -17.22
CA PHE A 134 -7.53 -12.07 -16.05
C PHE A 134 -8.41 -11.78 -14.82
N ALA A 135 -9.53 -11.08 -15.00
CA ALA A 135 -10.53 -10.95 -13.94
C ALA A 135 -11.26 -12.30 -13.78
N GLY A 136 -11.27 -12.86 -12.57
CA GLY A 136 -11.99 -14.10 -12.28
C GLY A 136 -11.17 -15.39 -12.44
N LEU A 137 -9.87 -15.37 -12.12
CA LEU A 137 -9.11 -16.61 -11.87
C LEU A 137 -9.82 -17.43 -10.79
N LYS A 138 -10.15 -18.68 -11.12
CA LYS A 138 -10.70 -19.63 -10.17
C LYS A 138 -9.60 -20.54 -9.66
N LEU A 139 -9.76 -21.01 -8.42
CA LEU A 139 -8.77 -21.88 -7.78
C LEU A 139 -8.53 -23.17 -8.58
N GLU A 140 -9.61 -23.72 -9.16
CA GLU A 140 -9.62 -24.93 -9.98
C GLU A 140 -8.76 -24.82 -11.26
N GLU A 141 -8.47 -23.61 -11.74
CA GLU A 141 -7.59 -23.39 -12.89
C GLU A 141 -6.09 -23.44 -12.53
N LEU A 142 -5.75 -23.46 -11.24
CA LEU A 142 -4.37 -23.47 -10.76
C LEU A 142 -3.94 -24.90 -10.44
N LEU A 143 -3.12 -25.50 -11.31
CA LEU A 143 -2.49 -26.79 -11.03
C LEU A 143 -1.23 -26.58 -10.18
N LEU A 144 -1.41 -26.55 -8.86
CA LEU A 144 -0.30 -26.39 -7.91
C LEU A 144 0.50 -27.69 -7.80
N GLN A 145 1.81 -27.60 -7.92
CA GLN A 145 2.71 -28.76 -8.01
C GLN A 145 3.65 -28.85 -6.82
N GLN A 146 4.29 -27.75 -6.44
CA GLN A 146 5.34 -27.74 -5.43
C GLN A 146 5.12 -26.61 -4.42
N LYS A 147 5.15 -26.95 -3.13
CA LYS A 147 5.20 -25.94 -2.07
C LYS A 147 6.61 -25.34 -2.02
N MET A 148 6.69 -24.02 -2.17
CA MET A 148 7.96 -23.27 -2.23
C MET A 148 8.36 -22.74 -0.86
N ALA A 149 7.41 -22.19 -0.10
CA ALA A 149 7.68 -21.58 1.20
C ALA A 149 6.42 -21.49 2.07
N THR A 150 6.62 -21.50 3.38
CA THR A 150 5.62 -21.08 4.39
C THR A 150 6.18 -19.88 5.14
N THR A 151 5.39 -18.82 5.24
CA THR A 151 5.72 -17.59 5.97
C THR A 151 4.57 -17.22 6.90
N PRO A 152 4.76 -16.30 7.86
CA PRO A 152 3.65 -15.77 8.67
C PRO A 152 2.54 -15.13 7.82
N SER A 153 2.88 -14.62 6.64
CA SER A 153 1.92 -14.08 5.66
C SER A 153 1.17 -15.13 4.84
N GLY A 154 1.45 -16.42 5.05
CA GLY A 154 0.84 -17.55 4.36
C GLY A 154 1.82 -18.38 3.52
N GLU A 155 1.29 -19.14 2.58
CA GLU A 155 2.02 -20.19 1.86
C GLU A 155 2.21 -19.85 0.38
N THR A 156 3.39 -20.12 -0.17
CA THR A 156 3.68 -19.93 -1.58
C THR A 156 3.87 -21.28 -2.26
N TRP A 157 3.17 -21.47 -3.38
CA TRP A 157 3.17 -22.67 -4.19
C TRP A 157 3.56 -22.32 -5.63
N ARG A 158 4.38 -23.16 -6.26
CA ARG A 158 4.63 -23.12 -7.70
C ARG A 158 3.64 -24.04 -8.39
N GLY A 159 3.16 -23.62 -9.55
CA GLY A 159 2.24 -24.41 -10.35
C GLY A 159 2.06 -23.86 -11.75
N ILE A 160 1.09 -24.42 -12.46
CA ILE A 160 0.76 -24.02 -13.81
C ILE A 160 -0.66 -23.48 -13.81
N TRP A 161 -0.86 -22.31 -14.41
CA TRP A 161 -2.20 -21.84 -14.71
C TRP A 161 -2.69 -22.51 -16.00
N GLN A 162 -3.71 -23.37 -15.89
CA GLN A 162 -4.12 -24.31 -16.94
C GLN A 162 -4.53 -23.63 -18.25
N ARG A 163 -5.26 -22.50 -18.16
CA ARG A 163 -5.82 -21.81 -19.33
C ARG A 163 -4.75 -21.32 -20.31
N ASN A 164 -3.63 -20.83 -19.78
CA ASN A 164 -2.55 -20.25 -20.58
C ASN A 164 -1.24 -21.06 -20.54
N LYS A 165 -1.22 -22.19 -19.81
CA LYS A 165 -0.03 -23.03 -19.58
C LYS A 165 1.17 -22.23 -19.07
N THR A 166 0.93 -21.18 -18.28
CA THR A 166 1.97 -20.32 -17.74
C THR A 166 2.44 -20.84 -16.38
N ASP A 167 3.75 -20.86 -16.17
CA ASP A 167 4.36 -21.15 -14.87
C ASP A 167 4.14 -19.97 -13.92
N ILE A 168 3.61 -20.27 -12.74
CA ILE A 168 3.14 -19.29 -11.77
C ILE A 168 3.60 -19.61 -10.36
N CYS A 169 3.70 -18.56 -9.55
CA CYS A 169 3.78 -18.65 -8.11
C CYS A 169 2.47 -18.13 -7.51
N ALA A 170 1.75 -19.00 -6.80
CA ALA A 170 0.51 -18.70 -6.11
C ALA A 170 0.78 -18.57 -4.61
N LYS A 171 0.52 -17.39 -4.05
CA LYS A 171 0.63 -17.13 -2.61
C LYS A 171 -0.74 -17.11 -1.97
N PHE A 172 -1.02 -18.11 -1.14
CA PHE A 172 -2.17 -18.20 -0.27
C PHE A 172 -1.93 -17.29 0.94
N LEU A 173 -2.77 -16.29 1.12
CA LEU A 173 -2.62 -15.31 2.18
C LEU A 173 -3.17 -15.87 3.50
N ALA A 174 -2.35 -15.83 4.54
CA ALA A 174 -2.82 -16.07 5.90
C ALA A 174 -3.50 -14.80 6.43
N VAL A 175 -4.83 -14.85 6.53
CA VAL A 175 -5.62 -13.80 7.16
C VAL A 175 -5.71 -14.09 8.65
N SER A 176 -5.24 -13.15 9.47
CA SER A 176 -5.36 -13.26 10.93
C SER A 176 -6.78 -12.90 11.38
N GLY A 177 -7.39 -13.75 12.19
CA GLY A 177 -8.75 -13.57 12.73
C GLY A 177 -9.86 -14.19 11.88
N GLU A 178 -11.11 -13.89 12.23
CA GLU A 178 -12.28 -14.40 11.53
C GLU A 178 -12.46 -13.77 10.13
N MET A 179 -12.83 -14.60 9.16
CA MET A 179 -13.10 -14.17 7.78
C MET A 179 -14.38 -13.34 7.68
N SER A 180 -14.27 -12.05 7.99
CA SER A 180 -15.39 -11.12 7.85
C SER A 180 -15.69 -10.82 6.36
N PRO A 181 -16.94 -10.46 6.01
CA PRO A 181 -17.29 -10.08 4.64
C PRO A 181 -16.51 -8.88 4.08
N ARG A 182 -15.83 -8.11 4.94
CA ARG A 182 -14.97 -7.00 4.54
C ARG A 182 -13.68 -7.49 3.88
N ILE A 183 -13.08 -8.56 4.37
CA ILE A 183 -11.75 -9.00 3.94
C ILE A 183 -11.75 -9.43 2.46
N PRO A 184 -12.66 -10.32 1.99
CA PRO A 184 -12.74 -10.68 0.58
C PRO A 184 -13.09 -9.50 -0.32
N ARG A 185 -13.89 -8.55 0.18
CA ARG A 185 -14.30 -7.34 -0.56
C ARG A 185 -13.14 -6.37 -0.74
N ASP A 186 -12.38 -6.11 0.32
CA ASP A 186 -11.21 -5.24 0.30
C ASP A 186 -10.12 -5.88 -0.57
N PHE A 187 -9.89 -7.20 -0.41
CA PHE A 187 -9.00 -7.96 -1.28
C PHE A 187 -9.35 -7.78 -2.76
N ALA A 188 -10.63 -7.99 -3.14
CA ALA A 188 -11.12 -7.88 -4.51
C ALA A 188 -10.86 -6.50 -5.17
N GLU A 189 -10.81 -5.44 -4.37
CA GLU A 189 -10.58 -4.09 -4.85
C GLU A 189 -9.11 -3.69 -4.85
N GLU A 190 -8.33 -4.18 -3.90
CA GLU A 190 -6.91 -3.83 -3.77
C GLU A 190 -6.04 -4.58 -4.79
N TYR A 191 -6.27 -5.88 -5.00
CA TYR A 191 -5.41 -6.68 -5.88
C TYR A 191 -5.38 -6.20 -7.35
N PRO A 192 -6.48 -5.72 -7.99
CA PRO A 192 -6.42 -5.25 -9.36
C PRO A 192 -5.55 -4.00 -9.48
N ARG A 193 -5.44 -3.20 -8.41
CA ARG A 193 -4.53 -2.05 -8.36
C ARG A 193 -3.08 -2.52 -8.48
N LEU A 194 -2.72 -3.63 -7.83
CA LEU A 194 -1.39 -4.25 -7.94
C LEU A 194 -1.08 -4.79 -9.35
N ARG A 195 -2.10 -5.13 -10.14
CA ARG A 195 -1.94 -5.62 -11.52
C ARG A 195 -1.68 -4.51 -12.54
N ILE A 196 -2.09 -3.28 -12.26
CA ILE A 196 -1.98 -2.12 -13.18
C ILE A 196 -0.53 -1.59 -13.25
N PHE A 197 0.36 -2.08 -12.40
CA PHE A 197 1.76 -1.66 -12.37
C PHE A 197 2.62 -2.48 -13.33
N SER A 198 2.49 -2.25 -14.64
CA SER A 198 3.45 -2.76 -15.62
C SER A 198 4.74 -1.95 -15.57
N HIS A 199 5.57 -2.17 -14.54
CA HIS A 199 6.92 -1.63 -14.47
C HIS A 199 7.94 -2.74 -14.77
N PRO A 200 8.94 -2.53 -15.64
CA PRO A 200 9.87 -3.59 -16.05
C PRO A 200 10.67 -4.18 -14.88
N ASN A 201 10.84 -3.43 -13.79
CA ASN A 201 11.56 -3.85 -12.59
C ASN A 201 10.65 -4.14 -11.38
N VAL A 202 9.34 -4.36 -11.58
CA VAL A 202 8.42 -4.82 -10.51
C VAL A 202 7.75 -6.10 -10.97
N LEU A 203 7.80 -7.15 -10.16
CA LEU A 203 7.22 -8.44 -10.50
C LEU A 203 5.69 -8.30 -10.70
N PRO A 204 5.16 -8.58 -11.90
CA PRO A 204 3.74 -8.39 -12.17
C PRO A 204 2.88 -9.39 -11.40
N VAL A 205 1.75 -8.89 -10.88
CA VAL A 205 0.66 -9.73 -10.40
C VAL A 205 -0.20 -10.10 -11.61
N ILE A 206 -0.23 -11.39 -11.95
CA ILE A 206 -1.01 -11.92 -13.08
C ILE A 206 -2.50 -11.83 -12.77
N GLY A 207 -2.88 -12.17 -11.53
CA GLY A 207 -4.24 -12.03 -11.03
C GLY A 207 -4.37 -12.58 -9.62
N CYS A 208 -5.61 -12.83 -9.19
CA CYS A 208 -5.88 -13.35 -7.86
C CYS A 208 -7.07 -14.31 -7.88
N VAL A 209 -7.15 -15.17 -6.86
CA VAL A 209 -8.33 -15.96 -6.54
C VAL A 209 -8.94 -15.41 -5.26
N ASN A 210 -10.21 -15.03 -5.33
CA ASN A 210 -10.99 -14.60 -4.18
C ASN A 210 -12.08 -15.65 -3.87
N SER A 211 -11.69 -16.71 -3.16
CA SER A 211 -12.58 -17.83 -2.79
C SER A 211 -12.42 -18.12 -1.29
N PRO A 212 -13.06 -17.31 -0.42
CA PRO A 212 -12.89 -17.42 1.02
C PRO A 212 -13.08 -18.85 1.54
N PRO A 213 -12.19 -19.36 2.43
CA PRO A 213 -11.11 -18.63 3.11
C PRO A 213 -9.84 -18.42 2.26
N ASN A 214 -9.78 -18.98 1.05
CA ASN A 214 -8.61 -18.91 0.17
C ASN A 214 -8.57 -17.59 -0.60
N LEU A 215 -7.74 -16.67 -0.12
CA LEU A 215 -7.33 -15.47 -0.85
C LEU A 215 -5.94 -15.71 -1.41
N VAL A 216 -5.81 -15.75 -2.74
CA VAL A 216 -4.57 -16.15 -3.42
C VAL A 216 -4.11 -15.04 -4.36
N VAL A 217 -2.86 -14.62 -4.25
CA VAL A 217 -2.21 -13.73 -5.22
C VAL A 217 -1.35 -14.57 -6.14
N VAL A 218 -1.51 -14.38 -7.46
CA VAL A 218 -0.80 -15.15 -8.49
C VAL A 218 0.18 -14.24 -9.22
N ASN A 219 1.46 -14.59 -9.17
CA ASN A 219 2.54 -13.91 -9.85
C ASN A 219 3.18 -14.82 -10.90
N GLN A 220 3.89 -14.20 -11.84
CA GLN A 220 4.75 -14.95 -12.76
C GLN A 220 5.86 -15.65 -11.98
N CYS A 221 6.12 -16.93 -12.31
CA CYS A 221 7.27 -17.63 -11.76
C CYS A 221 8.55 -17.15 -12.47
N MET A 222 9.50 -16.64 -11.69
CA MET A 222 10.82 -16.26 -12.20
C MET A 222 11.74 -17.48 -12.23
N PRO A 223 12.43 -17.76 -13.35
CA PRO A 223 13.16 -19.02 -13.55
C PRO A 223 14.31 -19.22 -12.57
N TYR A 224 14.97 -18.14 -12.16
CA TYR A 224 16.11 -18.17 -11.24
C TYR A 224 15.72 -17.99 -9.76
N GLY A 225 14.44 -17.72 -9.49
CA GLY A 225 13.95 -17.42 -8.14
C GLY A 225 14.53 -16.12 -7.58
N SER A 226 14.66 -16.04 -6.26
CA SER A 226 15.14 -14.82 -5.60
C SER A 226 16.64 -14.55 -5.81
N LEU A 227 17.06 -13.30 -5.67
CA LEU A 227 18.47 -12.92 -5.66
C LEU A 227 19.26 -13.68 -4.57
N TYR A 228 18.63 -14.00 -3.44
CA TYR A 228 19.24 -14.86 -2.41
C TYR A 228 19.63 -16.23 -2.98
N LYS A 229 18.72 -16.86 -3.73
CA LYS A 229 18.98 -18.15 -4.39
C LYS A 229 20.13 -18.02 -5.40
N VAL A 230 20.13 -16.93 -6.16
CA VAL A 230 21.21 -16.64 -7.14
C VAL A 230 22.58 -16.52 -6.48
N LEU A 231 22.66 -15.84 -5.34
CA LEU A 231 23.94 -15.55 -4.68
C LEU A 231 24.41 -16.67 -3.75
N HIS A 232 23.52 -17.49 -3.19
CA HIS A 232 23.87 -18.38 -2.08
C HIS A 232 23.48 -19.85 -2.27
N GLU A 233 22.50 -20.19 -3.10
CA GLU A 233 21.97 -21.56 -3.20
C GLU A 233 22.39 -22.29 -4.48
N GLY A 234 23.37 -21.76 -5.19
CA GLY A 234 23.89 -22.36 -6.43
C GLY A 234 22.99 -22.04 -7.62
N SER A 235 23.31 -20.96 -8.33
CA SER A 235 22.69 -20.57 -9.59
C SER A 235 23.69 -20.69 -10.73
N PRO A 236 23.25 -20.99 -11.96
CA PRO A 236 24.11 -20.94 -13.15
C PRO A 236 24.57 -19.50 -13.47
N ILE A 237 24.01 -18.48 -12.82
CA ILE A 237 24.36 -17.08 -13.04
C ILE A 237 25.60 -16.72 -12.22
N VAL A 238 26.71 -16.47 -12.92
CA VAL A 238 27.88 -15.79 -12.33
C VAL A 238 27.56 -14.31 -12.15
N VAL A 239 27.77 -13.79 -10.94
CA VAL A 239 27.57 -12.37 -10.60
C VAL A 239 28.94 -11.73 -10.40
N ASP A 240 29.42 -11.05 -11.44
CA ASP A 240 30.59 -10.19 -11.38
C ASP A 240 30.20 -8.75 -10.99
N SER A 241 31.20 -7.87 -10.87
CA SER A 241 30.96 -6.46 -10.51
C SER A 241 30.01 -5.75 -11.47
N GLN A 242 30.07 -6.05 -12.77
CA GLN A 242 29.22 -5.42 -13.77
C GLN A 242 27.76 -5.86 -13.62
N ARG A 243 27.51 -7.16 -13.43
CA ARG A 243 26.16 -7.68 -13.17
C ARG A 243 25.60 -7.23 -11.82
N ALA A 244 26.44 -7.17 -10.79
CA ALA A 244 26.03 -6.64 -9.49
C ALA A 244 25.55 -5.18 -9.61
N LEU A 245 26.26 -4.34 -10.37
CA LEU A 245 25.83 -2.97 -10.66
C LEU A 245 24.51 -2.93 -11.44
N GLN A 246 24.33 -3.80 -12.43
CA GLN A 246 23.08 -3.87 -13.19
C GLN A 246 21.90 -4.25 -12.28
N PHE A 247 22.05 -5.26 -11.41
CA PHE A 247 21.03 -5.61 -10.42
C PHE A 247 20.70 -4.44 -9.50
N ALA A 248 21.72 -3.73 -9.01
CA ALA A 248 21.50 -2.57 -8.15
C ALA A 248 20.70 -1.46 -8.86
N ILE A 249 21.00 -1.16 -10.13
CA ILE A 249 20.29 -0.17 -10.93
C ILE A 249 18.82 -0.58 -11.14
N ASP A 250 18.58 -1.84 -11.49
CA ASP A 250 17.22 -2.35 -11.74
C ASP A 250 16.38 -2.36 -10.46
N ILE A 251 16.96 -2.78 -9.33
CA ILE A 251 16.34 -2.69 -8.01
C ILE A 251 16.00 -1.23 -7.66
N ALA A 252 16.95 -0.30 -7.87
CA ALA A 252 16.74 1.11 -7.58
C ALA A 252 15.62 1.72 -8.43
N ARG A 253 15.52 1.36 -9.72
CA ARG A 253 14.42 1.79 -10.60
C ARG A 253 13.07 1.26 -10.11
N GLY A 254 12.98 -0.03 -9.77
CA GLY A 254 11.78 -0.63 -9.21
C GLY A 254 11.35 0.05 -7.91
N MET A 255 12.28 0.26 -6.98
CA MET A 255 12.01 0.94 -5.72
C MET A 255 11.60 2.41 -5.90
N SER A 256 12.25 3.13 -6.83
CA SER A 256 11.87 4.50 -7.17
C SER A 256 10.41 4.57 -7.62
N PHE A 257 9.98 3.64 -8.47
CA PHE A 257 8.58 3.52 -8.88
C PHE A 257 7.66 3.12 -7.71
N LEU A 258 8.04 2.16 -6.86
CA LEU A 258 7.21 1.79 -5.72
C LEU A 258 7.02 2.94 -4.72
N HIS A 259 8.03 3.81 -4.56
CA HIS A 259 7.96 5.03 -3.74
C HIS A 259 7.11 6.15 -4.36
N THR A 260 6.58 5.99 -5.57
CA THR A 260 5.59 6.93 -6.14
C THR A 260 4.15 6.47 -5.90
N LEU A 261 3.94 5.24 -5.42
CA LEU A 261 2.59 4.70 -5.21
C LEU A 261 1.92 5.30 -3.98
N ASN A 262 0.59 5.49 -4.08
CA ASN A 262 -0.28 5.93 -2.98
C ASN A 262 -1.26 4.82 -2.56
N PRO A 263 -1.46 4.58 -1.24
CA PRO A 263 -0.80 5.26 -0.12
C PRO A 263 0.70 4.92 -0.06
N LEU A 264 1.49 5.84 0.50
CA LEU A 264 2.92 5.66 0.67
C LEU A 264 3.15 4.38 1.46
N ILE A 265 3.90 3.42 0.91
CA ILE A 265 4.09 2.11 1.54
C ILE A 265 5.16 2.27 2.65
N PRO A 266 4.80 2.39 3.94
CA PRO A 266 5.68 3.01 4.93
C PRO A 266 6.78 2.07 5.46
N ARG A 267 6.76 0.78 5.10
CA ARG A 267 7.61 -0.26 5.67
C ARG A 267 8.07 -1.27 4.63
N PHE A 268 8.89 -0.84 3.67
CA PHE A 268 9.59 -1.77 2.79
C PHE A 268 10.87 -2.28 3.46
N TYR A 269 10.81 -3.49 4.02
CA TYR A 269 12.03 -4.24 4.30
C TYR A 269 12.43 -4.99 3.01
N LEU A 270 13.27 -4.36 2.20
CA LEU A 270 13.82 -5.00 1.00
C LEU A 270 15.02 -5.88 1.41
N SER A 271 15.04 -7.12 0.92
CA SER A 271 16.16 -8.05 1.12
C SER A 271 16.40 -8.84 -0.16
N SER A 272 17.52 -9.56 -0.24
CA SER A 272 17.81 -10.44 -1.39
C SER A 272 16.74 -11.53 -1.61
N LYS A 273 15.91 -11.85 -0.60
CA LYS A 273 14.78 -12.78 -0.74
C LYS A 273 13.55 -12.16 -1.41
N HIS A 274 13.48 -10.84 -1.49
CA HIS A 274 12.36 -10.10 -2.08
C HIS A 274 12.61 -9.69 -3.54
N VAL A 275 13.87 -9.67 -3.98
CA VAL A 275 14.26 -9.40 -5.37
C VAL A 275 14.18 -10.70 -6.14
N MET A 276 13.45 -10.72 -7.25
CA MET A 276 13.13 -11.90 -8.07
C MET A 276 13.71 -11.79 -9.48
#